data_AF-A0A522SYG5-F1
#
_entry.id   AF-A0A522SYG5-F1
#
_cell.length_a   1.000
_cell.length_b   1.000
_cell.length_c   1.000
_cell.angle_alpha   90.00
_cell.angle_beta   90.00
_cell.angle_gamma   90.00
#
_symmetry.space_group_name_H-M   'P 1'
#
loop_
_entity.id
_entity.type
_entity.pdbx_description
1 polymer ?
#
loop_
_entity_poly.entity_id
_entity_poly.type
_entity_poly.pdbx_seq_one_letter_code
_entity_poly.pdbx_strand_id
1 'polypeptide(L)'
;MANVRKYGLMITGLILILILINIPEVTAQGCSICSLDAAQQGPDAAKGLNAGILYIAAVPFALIGVIGYQWYKHNGRISEEE
;
A
#
# COMPACT_ATOMS: atom_id res chain seq x y z
N MET A 1 2.55 -28.59 7.95
CA MET A 1 1.90 -27.50 7.17
C MET A 1 0.90 -26.66 7.98
N ALA A 2 0.13 -27.23 8.93
CA ALA A 2 -0.85 -26.47 9.74
C ALA A 2 -0.22 -25.33 10.59
N ASN A 3 1.00 -25.52 11.10
CA ASN A 3 1.70 -24.50 11.89
C ASN A 3 2.22 -23.35 11.02
N VAL A 4 2.75 -23.62 9.82
CA VAL A 4 3.17 -22.58 8.86
C VAL A 4 1.97 -21.73 8.44
N ARG A 5 0.79 -22.34 8.24
CA ARG A 5 -0.44 -21.61 7.94
C ARG A 5 -0.96 -20.79 9.13
N LYS A 6 -0.84 -21.30 10.36
CA LYS A 6 -1.17 -20.58 11.61
C LYS A 6 -0.26 -19.37 11.84
N TYR A 7 1.07 -19.57 11.76
CA TYR A 7 2.05 -18.49 11.92
C TYR A 7 1.98 -17.50 10.75
N GLY A 8 1.72 -17.98 9.53
CA GLY A 8 1.43 -17.13 8.37
C GLY A 8 0.26 -16.20 8.63
N LEU A 9 -0.91 -16.74 9.00
CA LEU A 9 -2.11 -15.95 9.30
C LEU A 9 -1.89 -14.97 10.47
N MET A 10 -1.17 -15.39 11.51
CA MET A 10 -0.84 -14.55 12.67
C MET A 10 0.12 -13.40 12.30
N ILE A 11 1.12 -13.67 11.47
CA ILE A 11 2.06 -12.64 10.96
C ILE A 11 1.33 -11.67 10.04
N THR A 12 0.45 -12.15 9.15
CA THR A 12 -0.35 -11.26 8.29
C THR A 12 -1.25 -10.34 9.13
N GLY A 13 -1.89 -10.87 10.17
CA GLY A 13 -2.70 -10.09 11.10
C GLY A 13 -1.90 -9.03 11.86
N LEU A 14 -0.70 -9.38 12.35
CA LEU A 14 0.20 -8.45 13.03
C LEU A 14 0.64 -7.30 12.12
N ILE A 15 1.00 -7.60 10.87
CA ILE A 15 1.40 -6.60 9.85
C ILE A 15 0.24 -5.64 9.56
N LEU A 16 -0.98 -6.16 9.42
CA LEU A 16 -2.18 -5.35 9.19
C LEU A 16 -2.45 -4.37 10.35
N ILE A 17 -2.33 -4.84 11.59
CA ILE A 17 -2.47 -3.99 12.78
C ILE A 17 -1.39 -2.89 12.81
N LEU A 18 -0.14 -3.24 12.46
CA LEU A 18 0.98 -2.30 12.42
C LEU A 18 0.80 -1.19 11.37
N ILE A 19 0.17 -1.51 10.25
CA ILE A 19 -0.18 -0.53 9.21
C ILE A 19 -1.29 0.39 9.69
N LEU A 20 -2.33 -0.14 10.35
CA LEU A 20 -3.47 0.64 10.85
C LEU A 20 -3.09 1.65 11.95
N ILE A 21 -2.09 1.34 12.77
CA ILE A 21 -1.60 2.28 13.81
C ILE A 21 -0.65 3.36 13.26
N ASN A 22 -0.12 3.19 12.04
CA ASN A 22 0.82 4.11 11.40
C ASN A 22 0.17 4.84 10.22
N ILE A 23 -1.02 5.43 10.40
CA ILE A 23 -1.57 6.35 9.40
C ILE A 23 -0.91 7.72 9.64
N PRO A 24 0.10 8.14 8.86
CA PRO A 24 0.65 9.47 9.01
C PRO A 24 -0.39 10.52 8.62
N GLU A 25 -0.35 11.68 9.26
CA GLU A 25 -1.00 12.86 8.74
C GLU A 25 -0.46 13.14 7.33
N VAL A 26 -1.36 13.35 6.37
CA VAL A 26 -1.08 13.45 4.92
C VAL A 26 -0.44 14.82 4.58
N THR A 27 0.56 15.23 5.35
CA THR A 27 1.16 16.56 5.25
C THR A 27 2.50 16.56 4.54
N ALA A 28 3.17 15.40 4.36
CA ALA A 28 4.48 15.35 3.71
C ALA A 28 4.84 13.99 3.05
N GLN A 29 3.97 13.45 2.19
CA GLN A 29 4.20 12.13 1.57
C GLN A 29 4.98 12.15 0.23
N GLY A 30 5.64 13.27 -0.09
CA GLY A 30 6.31 13.50 -1.37
C GLY A 30 7.76 13.94 -1.27
N CYS A 31 8.47 13.90 -2.40
CA CYS A 31 9.78 14.51 -2.54
C CYS A 31 9.77 15.97 -2.04
N SER A 32 10.83 16.40 -1.36
CA SER A 32 10.96 17.77 -0.81
C SER A 32 10.75 18.86 -1.86
N ILE A 33 11.05 18.58 -3.13
CA ILE A 33 10.83 19.49 -4.26
C ILE A 33 9.34 19.68 -4.53
N CYS A 34 8.54 18.62 -4.53
CA CYS A 34 7.09 18.70 -4.81
C CYS A 34 6.34 19.42 -3.68
N SER A 35 6.75 19.22 -2.42
CA SER A 35 6.14 19.89 -1.28
C SER A 35 6.44 21.40 -1.26
N LEU A 36 7.64 21.78 -1.70
CA LEU A 36 8.02 23.19 -1.83
C LEU A 36 7.19 23.88 -2.92
N ASP A 37 7.02 23.24 -4.08
CA ASP A 37 6.21 23.78 -5.17
C ASP A 37 4.74 23.94 -4.77
N ALA A 38 4.17 22.94 -4.07
CA ALA A 38 2.85 23.03 -3.46
C ALA A 38 2.70 24.27 -2.57
N ALA A 39 3.68 24.56 -1.71
CA ALA A 39 3.63 25.68 -0.78
C ALA A 39 3.63 27.05 -1.49
N GLN A 40 4.21 27.16 -2.70
CA GLN A 40 4.24 28.41 -3.48
C GLN A 40 2.94 28.69 -4.23
N GLN A 41 2.16 27.65 -4.55
CA GLN A 41 0.93 27.76 -5.35
C GLN A 41 -0.34 28.08 -4.52
N GLY A 42 -0.19 28.23 -3.20
CA GLY A 42 -1.30 28.50 -2.28
C GLY A 42 -1.94 27.25 -1.67
N PRO A 43 -2.75 27.41 -0.61
CA PRO A 43 -3.18 26.31 0.25
C PRO A 43 -4.08 25.26 -0.45
N ASP A 44 -4.89 25.66 -1.42
CA ASP A 44 -5.77 24.73 -2.14
C ASP A 44 -5.02 23.90 -3.19
N ALA A 45 -4.07 24.52 -3.91
CA ALA A 45 -3.17 23.83 -4.82
C ALA A 45 -2.26 22.84 -4.06
N ALA A 46 -1.75 23.23 -2.89
CA ALA A 46 -0.94 22.37 -2.03
C ALA A 46 -1.67 21.08 -1.61
N LYS A 47 -2.94 21.19 -1.21
CA LYS A 47 -3.77 20.03 -0.84
C LYS A 47 -4.00 19.10 -2.04
N GLY A 48 -4.31 19.66 -3.21
CA GLY A 48 -4.51 18.90 -4.44
C GLY A 48 -3.25 18.12 -4.85
N LEU A 49 -2.07 18.74 -4.73
CA LEU A 49 -0.80 18.11 -5.10
C LEU A 49 -0.45 16.93 -4.17
N ASN A 50 -0.60 17.10 -2.85
CA ASN A 50 -0.35 16.01 -1.88
C ASN A 50 -1.27 14.80 -2.13
N ALA A 51 -2.55 15.05 -2.43
CA ALA A 51 -3.49 13.99 -2.79
C ALA A 51 -3.07 13.26 -4.09
N GLY A 52 -2.56 14.00 -5.08
CA GLY A 52 -2.02 13.44 -6.31
C GLY A 52 -0.80 12.53 -6.08
N ILE A 53 0.14 12.94 -5.23
CA ILE A 53 1.32 12.14 -4.87
C ILE A 53 0.91 10.81 -4.25
N LEU A 54 -0.03 10.85 -3.31
CA LEU A 54 -0.59 9.65 -2.70
C LEU A 54 -1.24 8.72 -3.72
N TYR A 55 -2.04 9.28 -4.62
CA TYR A 55 -2.73 8.51 -5.64
C TYR A 55 -1.72 7.75 -6.52
N ILE A 56 -0.72 8.45 -7.03
CA ILE A 56 0.30 7.85 -7.90
C ILE A 56 1.15 6.83 -7.13
N ALA A 57 1.44 7.06 -5.85
CA ALA A 57 2.14 6.11 -5.01
C ALA A 57 1.32 4.84 -4.72
N ALA A 58 0.01 4.97 -4.47
CA ALA A 58 -0.86 3.84 -4.14
C ALA A 58 -1.15 2.91 -5.34
N VAL A 59 -1.27 3.48 -6.55
CA VAL A 59 -1.59 2.75 -7.78
C VAL A 59 -0.66 1.55 -8.06
N PRO A 60 0.69 1.68 -8.07
CA PRO A 60 1.58 0.55 -8.36
C PRO A 60 1.45 -0.56 -7.31
N PHE A 61 1.28 -0.23 -6.03
CA PHE A 61 1.06 -1.24 -4.99
C PHE A 61 -0.29 -1.94 -5.15
N ALA A 62 -1.34 -1.21 -5.47
CA ALA A 62 -2.66 -1.80 -5.74
C ALA A 62 -2.60 -2.74 -6.96
N LEU A 63 -1.94 -2.33 -8.04
CA LEU A 63 -1.74 -3.16 -9.23
C LEU A 63 -0.98 -4.44 -8.91
N ILE A 64 0.16 -4.34 -8.22
CA ILE A 64 0.95 -5.51 -7.80
C ILE A 64 0.13 -6.43 -6.89
N GLY A 65 -0.63 -5.86 -5.94
CA GLY A 65 -1.49 -6.62 -5.05
C GLY A 65 -2.59 -7.40 -5.80
N VAL A 66 -3.26 -6.75 -6.75
CA VAL A 66 -4.31 -7.37 -7.57
C VAL A 66 -3.75 -8.46 -8.48
N ILE A 67 -2.63 -8.20 -9.16
CA ILE A 67 -1.98 -9.17 -10.04
C ILE A 67 -1.45 -10.35 -9.22
N GLY A 68 -0.76 -10.07 -8.11
CA GLY A 68 -0.23 -11.09 -7.20
C GLY A 68 -1.32 -11.95 -6.58
N TYR A 69 -2.45 -11.37 -6.19
CA TYR A 69 -3.61 -12.11 -5.68
C TYR A 69 -4.23 -13.02 -6.75
N GLN A 70 -4.42 -12.51 -7.98
CA GLN A 70 -4.92 -13.32 -9.09
C GLN A 70 -3.98 -14.48 -9.40
N TRP A 71 -2.66 -14.23 -9.43
CA TRP A 71 -1.65 -15.26 -9.65
C TRP A 71 -1.64 -16.30 -8.53
N TYR A 72 -1.67 -15.89 -7.26
CA TYR A 72 -1.76 -16.81 -6.12
C TYR A 72 -3.03 -17.67 -6.17
N LYS A 73 -4.18 -17.10 -6.51
CA LYS A 73 -5.44 -17.85 -6.63
C LYS A 73 -5.44 -18.79 -7.83
N HIS A 74 -4.79 -18.41 -8.93
CA HIS A 74 -4.67 -19.26 -10.11
C HIS A 74 -3.71 -20.42 -9.87
N ASN A 75 -2.55 -20.17 -9.26
CA ASN A 75 -1.53 -21.18 -8.99
C ASN A 75 -1.81 -22.00 -7.72
N GLY A 76 -2.61 -21.48 -6.78
CA GLY A 76 -3.11 -22.25 -5.62
C GLY A 76 -4.10 -23.35 -6.01
N ARG A 77 -4.61 -23.33 -7.25
CA ARG A 77 -5.37 -24.45 -7.86
C ARG A 77 -4.46 -25.47 -8.57
N ILE A 78 -3.17 -25.17 -8.70
CA ILE A 78 -2.15 -26.07 -9.28
C ILE A 78 -1.45 -26.86 -8.14
N SER A 79 -1.54 -26.40 -6.89
CA SER A 79 -0.95 -27.06 -5.71
C SER A 79 -1.89 -28.02 -4.95
N GLU A 80 -3.04 -28.41 -5.52
CA GLU A 80 -3.86 -29.54 -5.01
C GLU A 80 -3.75 -30.79 -5.92
N GLU A 81 -2.89 -30.74 -6.95
CA GLU A 81 -2.56 -31.89 -7.83
C GLU A 81 -1.12 -32.42 -7.60
N GLU A 82 -0.55 -32.16 -6.43
CA GLU A 82 0.55 -32.94 -5.81
C GLU A 82 0.36 -33.06 -4.29
#